data_AF-A0A3D0X7C5-F1
#
_entry.id   AF-A0A3D0X7C5-F1
#
_cell.length_a   1.000
_cell.length_b   1.000
_cell.length_c   1.000
_cell.angle_alpha   90.00
_cell.angle_beta   90.00
_cell.angle_gamma   90.00
#
_symmetry.space_group_name_H-M   'P 1'
#
loop_
_entity.id
_entity.type
_entity.pdbx_description
1 polymer ?
#
loop_
_entity_poly.entity_id
_entity_poly.type
_entity_poly.pdbx_seq_one_letter_code
_entity_poly.pdbx_strand_id
1 'polypeptide(L)' 'MLEILKQALRPMDCLIFVAAAILFTQLDYAALTTVEIVYMATFGIWLLLLVARIVIICKKDSSK' A
#
# COMPACT_ATOMS: atom_id res chain seq x y z
N MET A 1 16.07 4.97 -10.74
CA MET A 1 15.45 4.55 -9.46
C MET A 1 14.10 5.23 -9.21
N LEU A 2 14.01 6.57 -9.26
CA LEU A 2 12.74 7.30 -9.04
C LEU A 2 11.68 7.08 -10.14
N GLU A 3 12.10 7.04 -11.41
CA GLU A 3 11.24 6.76 -12.57
C GLU A 3 10.59 5.37 -12.50
N ILE A 4 11.34 4.38 -12.02
CA ILE A 4 10.89 2.98 -11.88
C ILE A 4 9.87 2.87 -10.75
N LEU A 5 10.10 3.59 -9.64
CA LEU A 5 9.16 3.65 -8.52
C LEU A 5 7.86 4.34 -8.94
N LYS A 6 7.92 5.39 -9.76
CA LYS A 6 6.74 6.05 -10.36
C LYS A 6 5.99 5.16 -11.35
N GLN A 7 6.66 4.24 -12.04
CA GLN A 7 6.03 3.30 -12.95
C GLN A 7 5.39 2.11 -12.20
N ALA A 8 5.96 1.73 -11.05
CA ALA A 8 5.46 0.68 -10.18
C ALA A 8 4.27 1.15 -9.31
N LEU A 9 4.32 2.38 -8.78
CA LEU A 9 3.21 3.03 -8.07
C LEU A 9 2.26 3.65 -9.08
N ARG A 10 1.04 3.10 -9.20
CA ARG A 10 -0.02 3.77 -9.93
C ARG A 10 -0.52 4.97 -9.13
N PRO A 11 -1.05 6.02 -9.77
CA PRO A 11 -1.68 7.14 -9.04
C PRO A 11 -2.80 6.67 -8.10
N MET A 12 -3.47 5.57 -8.45
CA MET A 12 -4.45 4.90 -7.60
C MET A 12 -3.85 4.34 -6.30
N ASP A 13 -2.60 3.83 -6.34
CA ASP A 13 -1.94 3.34 -5.14
C ASP A 13 -1.63 4.47 -4.16
N CYS A 14 -1.32 5.66 -4.69
CA CYS A 14 -1.14 6.87 -3.89
C CYS A 14 -2.46 7.30 -3.20
N LEU A 15 -3.59 7.24 -3.92
CA LEU A 15 -4.91 7.51 -3.35
C LEU A 15 -5.28 6.55 -2.23
N ILE A 16 -4.99 5.26 -2.40
CA ILE A 16 -5.22 4.24 -1.37
C ILE A 16 -4.38 4.54 -0.13
N PHE A 17 -3.13 4.97 -0.30
CA PHE A 17 -2.25 5.35 0.80
C PHE A 17 -2.76 6.57 1.57
N VAL A 18 -3.21 7.61 0.86
CA VAL A 18 -3.75 8.83 1.47
C VAL A 18 -5.06 8.53 2.21
N ALA A 19 -5.96 7.75 1.60
CA ALA A 19 -7.21 7.35 2.23
C ALA A 19 -6.96 6.52 3.49
N ALA A 20 -6.03 5.57 3.44
CA ALA A 20 -5.65 4.78 4.60
C ALA A 20 -5.05 5.66 5.70
N ALA A 21 -4.15 6.59 5.37
CA ALA A 21 -3.55 7.49 6.36
C ALA A 21 -4.61 8.32 7.10
N ILE A 22 -5.61 8.86 6.38
CA ILE A 22 -6.72 9.60 6.99
C ILE A 22 -7.53 8.71 7.92
N LEU A 23 -7.89 7.50 7.48
CA LEU A 23 -8.62 6.54 8.31
C LEU A 23 -7.83 6.15 9.57
N PHE A 24 -6.52 5.95 9.44
CA PHE A 24 -5.64 5.64 10.56
C PHE A 24 -5.54 6.77 11.60
N THR A 25 -5.64 8.04 11.18
CA THR A 25 -5.64 9.17 12.14
C THR A 25 -6.92 9.29 12.96
N GLN A 26 -8.03 8.74 12.46
CA GLN A 26 -9.34 8.78 13.10
C GLN A 26 -9.69 7.46 13.80
N LEU A 27 -8.79 6.47 13.74
CA LEU A 27 -9.04 5.14 14.27
C LEU A 27 -8.99 5.17 15.80
N ASP A 28 -10.10 4.83 16.45
CA ASP A 28 -10.11 4.64 17.90
C ASP A 28 -9.63 3.23 18.22
N TYR A 29 -8.35 3.12 18.59
CA TYR A 29 -7.71 1.86 18.95
C TYR A 29 -8.36 1.16 20.16
N ALA A 30 -9.10 1.90 21.00
CA ALA A 30 -9.79 1.35 22.16
C ALA A 30 -11.14 0.71 21.81
N ALA A 31 -11.72 1.04 20.65
CA ALA A 31 -13.04 0.60 20.23
C ALA A 31 -13.06 0.09 18.77
N LEU A 32 -12.03 -0.67 18.36
CA LEU A 32 -11.99 -1.24 17.01
C LEU A 32 -13.21 -2.10 16.72
N THR A 33 -13.98 -1.68 15.73
CA THR A 33 -15.05 -2.47 15.14
C THR A 33 -14.46 -3.56 14.24
N THR A 34 -15.20 -4.66 14.06
CA THR A 34 -14.81 -5.73 13.14
C THR A 34 -14.55 -5.22 11.72
N VAL A 35 -15.28 -4.18 11.30
CA VAL A 35 -15.13 -3.55 9.98
C VAL A 35 -13.76 -2.90 9.83
N GLU A 36 -13.31 -2.16 10.84
CA GLU A 36 -11.98 -1.52 10.84
C GLU A 36 -10.84 -2.53 10.81
N ILE A 37 -10.98 -3.64 11.53
CA ILE A 37 -10.01 -4.75 11.51
C ILE A 37 -9.87 -5.33 10.09
N VAL A 38 -11.00 -5.56 9.41
CA VAL A 38 -11.02 -6.07 8.03
C VAL A 38 -10.38 -5.06 7.07
N TYR A 39 -10.64 -3.76 7.24
CA TYR A 39 -9.99 -2.71 6.44
C TYR A 39 -8.47 -2.67 6.65
N MET A 40 -8.00 -2.72 7.90
CA MET A 40 -6.57 -2.77 8.22
C MET A 40 -5.90 -4.00 7.62
N ALA A 41 -6.51 -5.18 7.74
CA ALA A 41 -5.98 -6.41 7.16
C ALA A 41 -5.90 -6.33 5.64
N THR A 42 -6.94 -5.80 4.99
CA THR A 42 -6.99 -5.63 3.53
C THR A 42 -5.92 -4.64 3.05
N PHE A 43 -5.74 -3.53 3.77
CA PHE A 43 -4.68 -2.56 3.49
C PHE A 43 -3.28 -3.18 3.65
N GLY A 44 -3.08 -4.00 4.69
CA GLY A 44 -1.82 -4.72 4.90
C GLY A 44 -1.49 -5.67 3.75
N ILE A 45 -2.46 -6.49 3.31
CA ILE A 45 -2.29 -7.39 2.16
C ILE A 45 -1.98 -6.60 0.89
N TRP A 46 -2.70 -5.50 0.65
CA TRP A 46 -2.48 -4.64 -0.50
C TRP A 46 -1.06 -4.04 -0.50
N LEU A 47 -0.57 -3.58 0.65
CA LEU A 47 0.77 -3.03 0.79
C LEU A 47 1.85 -4.09 0.52
N LEU A 48 1.67 -5.32 0.99
CA LEU A 48 2.57 -6.44 0.67
C LEU A 48 2.62 -6.73 -0.83
N LEU A 49 1.46 -6.73 -1.51
CA LEU A 49 1.40 -6.93 -2.96
C LEU A 49 2.07 -5.79 -3.73
N LEU A 50 1.95 -4.55 -3.24
CA LEU A 50 2.62 -3.38 -3.81
C LEU A 50 4.14 -3.50 -3.68
N VAL A 51 4.65 -3.88 -2.50
CA VAL A 51 6.08 -4.13 -2.28
C VAL A 51 6.58 -5.26 -3.18
N ALA A 52 5.86 -6.38 -3.28
CA ALA A 52 6.23 -7.47 -4.16
C ALA A 52 6.31 -7.04 -5.63
N ARG A 53 5.36 -6.21 -6.10
CA ARG A 53 5.36 -5.64 -7.44
C ARG A 53 6.60 -4.77 -7.68
N ILE A 54 6.95 -3.89 -6.73
CA ILE A 54 8.15 -3.06 -6.81
C ILE A 54 9.40 -3.93 -6.91
N VAL A 55 9.52 -4.96 -6.06
CA VAL A 55 10.68 -5.88 -6.06
C VAL A 55 10.81 -6.62 -7.39
N ILE A 56 9.71 -7.12 -7.96
CA ILE A 56 9.72 -7.81 -9.26
C ILE A 56 10.19 -6.88 -10.37
N ILE A 57 9.69 -5.63 -10.40
CA ILE A 57 10.09 -4.64 -11.40
C ILE A 57 11.58 -4.29 -11.26
N CYS A 58 12.04 -4.02 -10.03
CA CYS A 58 13.46 -3.73 -9.76
C CYS A 58 14.37 -4.91 -10.15
N LYS A 59 13.97 -6.15 -9.87
CA LYS A 59 14.71 -7.35 -10.29
C LYS A 59 14.74 -7.52 -11.81
N LYS A 60 13.62 -7.25 -12.49
CA LYS A 60 13.52 -7.34 -13.95
C LYS A 60 14.42 -6.31 -14.65
N ASP A 61 14.57 -5.13 -14.06
CA ASP A 61 15.45 -4.07 -14.58
C ASP A 61 16.93 -4.41 -14.37
N SER A 62 17.31 -4.94 -13.20
CA SER A 62 18.69 -5.34 -12.88
C SER A 62 19.20 -6.56 -13.65
N SER A 63 18.33 -7.28 -14.36
CA SER A 63 18.69 -8.46 -15.17
C SER A 63 18.90 -8.13 -16.66
N LYS A 64 18.75 -6.86 -17.06
CA LYS A 64 19.11 -6.35 -18.39
C LYS A 64 20.47 -5.67 -18.33
#